data_AF-A0A940SLC8-F1
#
_entry.id   AF-A0A940SLC8-F1
#
_cell.length_a   1.000
_cell.length_b   1.000
_cell.length_c   1.000
_cell.angle_alpha   90.00
_cell.angle_beta   90.00
_cell.angle_gamma   90.00
#
_symmetry.space_group_name_H-M   'P 1'
#
loop_
_entity.id
_entity.type
_entity.pdbx_description
1 polymer ?
#
loop_
_entity_poly.entity_id
_entity_poly.type
_entity_poly.pdbx_seq_one_letter_code
_entity_poly.pdbx_strand_id
1 'polypeptide(L)'
;AMLADAELEVDQKAQLALEATELARSIETEGKIENLIKAKGFAECMVYYDSEKADIIVKSSEDGLSDEQVAQIQDAVIGETELLAENIRIVEVK
;
A
#
# COMPACT_ATOMS: atom_id res chain seq x y z
N ALA A 1 -0.12 -9.48 42.04
CA ALA A 1 0.75 -9.76 40.89
C ALA A 1 -0.03 -10.44 39.77
N MET A 2 -0.75 -11.53 40.02
CA MET A 2 -1.38 -12.35 38.96
C MET A 2 -2.54 -11.70 38.15
N LEU A 3 -3.14 -10.62 38.64
CA LEU A 3 -4.21 -9.89 37.91
C LEU A 3 -3.65 -8.97 36.82
N ALA A 4 -2.48 -8.37 37.05
CA ALA A 4 -1.88 -7.42 36.09
C ALA A 4 -1.33 -8.14 34.85
N ASP A 5 -0.75 -9.33 35.00
CA ASP A 5 -0.27 -10.15 33.88
C ASP A 5 -1.42 -10.60 32.96
N ALA A 6 -2.58 -10.96 33.52
CA ALA A 6 -3.73 -11.40 32.73
C ALA A 6 -4.36 -10.24 31.92
N GLU A 7 -4.37 -9.02 32.47
CA GLU A 7 -4.86 -7.84 31.76
C GLU A 7 -3.88 -7.41 30.65
N LEU A 8 -2.57 -7.45 30.90
CA LEU A 8 -1.53 -7.21 29.90
C LEU A 8 -1.63 -8.20 28.72
N GLU A 9 -1.85 -9.49 28.99
CA GLU A 9 -1.93 -10.51 27.93
C GLU A 9 -3.18 -10.35 27.04
N VAL A 10 -4.30 -9.85 27.61
CA VAL A 10 -5.54 -9.57 26.88
C VAL A 10 -5.40 -8.30 26.04
N ASP A 11 -4.79 -7.25 26.58
CA ASP A 11 -4.53 -6.00 25.86
C ASP A 11 -3.59 -6.25 24.67
N GLN A 12 -2.51 -7.03 24.87
CA GLN A 12 -1.59 -7.43 23.80
C GLN A 12 -2.28 -8.26 22.71
N LYS A 13 -3.16 -9.20 23.06
CA LYS A 13 -3.94 -9.97 22.08
C LYS A 13 -4.89 -9.07 21.28
N ALA A 14 -5.53 -8.09 21.93
CA ALA A 14 -6.41 -7.15 21.26
C ALA A 14 -5.63 -6.25 20.30
N GLN A 15 -4.45 -5.79 20.71
CA GLN A 15 -3.57 -4.95 19.91
C GLN A 15 -3.04 -5.70 18.68
N LEU A 16 -2.59 -6.96 18.86
CA LEU A 16 -2.18 -7.85 17.77
C LEU A 16 -3.32 -8.12 16.78
N ALA A 17 -4.56 -8.27 17.26
CA ALA A 17 -5.72 -8.45 16.39
C ALA A 17 -6.04 -7.18 15.59
N LEU A 18 -5.84 -6.00 16.19
CA LEU A 18 -5.97 -4.73 15.49
C LEU A 18 -4.90 -4.59 14.41
N GLU A 19 -3.62 -4.79 14.75
CA GLU A 19 -2.50 -4.74 13.81
C GLU A 19 -2.68 -5.73 12.65
N ALA A 20 -3.16 -6.94 12.93
CA ALA A 20 -3.46 -7.93 11.90
C ALA A 20 -4.58 -7.46 10.95
N THR A 21 -5.59 -6.75 11.48
CA THR A 21 -6.69 -6.20 10.69
C THR A 21 -6.22 -5.04 9.81
N GLU A 22 -5.39 -4.15 10.36
CA GLU A 22 -4.79 -3.05 9.60
C GLU A 22 -3.85 -3.55 8.51
N LEU A 23 -3.04 -4.56 8.82
CA LEU A 23 -2.19 -5.24 7.84
C LEU A 23 -3.02 -5.89 6.74
N ALA A 24 -4.09 -6.62 7.09
CA ALA A 24 -4.97 -7.23 6.10
C ALA A 24 -5.60 -6.18 5.17
N ARG A 25 -6.09 -5.06 5.73
CA ARG A 25 -6.63 -3.94 4.96
C ARG A 25 -5.57 -3.33 4.03
N SER A 26 -4.35 -3.20 4.52
CA SER A 26 -3.21 -2.69 3.75
C SER A 26 -2.95 -3.61 2.55
N ILE A 27 -2.83 -4.91 2.78
CA ILE A 27 -2.64 -5.94 1.72
C ILE A 27 -3.77 -5.92 0.69
N GLU A 28 -5.02 -5.82 1.13
CA GLU A 28 -6.16 -5.71 0.22
C GLU A 28 -6.05 -4.45 -0.65
N THR A 29 -5.62 -3.34 -0.06
CA THR A 29 -5.46 -2.06 -0.75
C THR A 29 -4.29 -2.10 -1.74
N GLU A 30 -3.15 -2.67 -1.35
CA GLU A 30 -1.99 -2.92 -2.22
C GLU A 30 -2.42 -3.71 -3.47
N GLY A 31 -3.12 -4.82 -3.26
CA GLY A 31 -3.59 -5.68 -4.35
C GLY A 31 -4.61 -5.02 -5.27
N LYS A 32 -5.47 -4.14 -4.73
CA LYS A 32 -6.41 -3.35 -5.56
C LYS A 32 -5.68 -2.36 -6.44
N ILE A 33 -4.78 -1.56 -5.85
CA ILE A 33 -3.99 -0.56 -6.59
C ILE A 33 -3.14 -1.28 -7.65
N GLU A 34 -2.50 -2.39 -7.30
CA GLU A 34 -1.72 -3.21 -8.23
C GLU A 34 -2.56 -3.67 -9.42
N ASN A 35 -3.79 -4.18 -9.17
CA ASN A 35 -4.71 -4.57 -10.22
C ASN A 35 -5.15 -3.39 -11.09
N LEU A 36 -5.43 -2.23 -10.51
CA LEU A 36 -5.80 -1.01 -11.25
C LEU A 36 -4.66 -0.56 -12.18
N ILE A 37 -3.42 -0.62 -11.69
CA ILE A 37 -2.22 -0.34 -12.48
C ILE A 37 -2.10 -1.38 -13.60
N LYS A 38 -2.09 -2.68 -13.30
CA LYS A 38 -2.04 -3.73 -14.35
C LYS A 38 -3.16 -3.60 -15.39
N ALA A 39 -4.38 -3.24 -14.97
CA ALA A 39 -5.51 -3.01 -15.86
C ALA A 39 -5.32 -1.81 -16.82
N LYS A 40 -4.50 -0.82 -16.45
CA LYS A 40 -4.11 0.30 -17.32
C LYS A 40 -3.05 -0.08 -18.36
N GLY A 41 -2.47 -1.27 -18.28
CA GLY A 41 -1.51 -1.79 -19.26
C GLY A 41 -0.06 -1.83 -18.80
N PHE A 42 0.21 -1.61 -17.50
CA PHE A 42 1.55 -1.80 -16.94
C PHE A 42 1.84 -3.30 -16.75
N ALA A 43 2.99 -3.77 -17.24
CA ALA A 43 3.31 -5.20 -17.31
C ALA A 43 3.49 -5.84 -15.91
N GLU A 44 4.26 -5.20 -15.05
CA GLU A 44 4.58 -5.69 -13.71
C GLU A 44 4.59 -4.48 -12.77
N CYS A 45 3.83 -4.54 -11.69
CA CYS A 45 3.86 -3.52 -10.66
C CYS A 45 3.74 -4.18 -9.29
N MET A 46 4.29 -3.50 -8.29
CA MET A 46 4.27 -3.87 -6.90
C MET A 46 3.96 -2.61 -6.10
N VAL A 47 2.97 -2.70 -5.23
CA VAL A 47 2.54 -1.59 -4.38
C VAL A 47 2.88 -1.97 -2.96
N TYR A 48 3.65 -1.13 -2.31
CA TYR A 48 3.88 -1.15 -0.87
C TYR A 48 3.05 -0.04 -0.25
N TYR A 49 1.98 -0.39 0.45
CA TYR A 49 1.16 0.57 1.17
C TYR A 49 1.32 0.33 2.67
N ASP A 50 1.68 1.39 3.36
CA ASP A 50 1.73 1.50 4.80
C ASP A 50 0.78 2.61 5.20
N SER A 51 0.18 2.56 6.39
CA SER A 51 -0.90 3.47 6.81
C SER A 51 -0.60 4.97 6.61
N GLU A 52 0.67 5.37 6.53
CA GLU A 52 1.09 6.76 6.25
C GLU A 52 1.72 7.02 4.87
N LYS A 53 2.15 5.98 4.14
CA LYS A 53 2.92 6.14 2.89
C LYS A 53 2.67 5.03 1.87
N ALA A 54 2.83 5.35 0.59
CA ALA A 54 2.74 4.37 -0.48
C ALA A 54 3.98 4.44 -1.39
N ASP A 55 4.68 3.32 -1.51
CA ASP A 55 5.78 3.11 -2.45
C ASP A 55 5.29 2.22 -3.59
N ILE A 56 5.23 2.74 -4.81
CA ILE A 56 4.75 2.03 -5.99
C ILE A 56 5.94 1.77 -6.90
N ILE A 57 6.23 0.50 -7.11
CA ILE A 57 7.29 0.04 -8.01
C ILE A 57 6.62 -0.45 -9.28
N VAL A 58 6.90 0.18 -10.41
CA VAL A 58 6.35 -0.23 -11.70
C VAL A 58 7.48 -0.57 -12.65
N LYS A 59 7.35 -1.71 -13.31
CA LYS A 59 8.26 -2.11 -14.37
C LYS A 59 7.92 -1.37 -15.65
N SER A 60 8.82 -0.50 -16.08
CA SER A 60 8.74 0.23 -17.33
C SER A 60 9.59 -0.45 -18.40
N SER A 61 9.14 -0.35 -19.66
CA SER A 61 9.95 -0.75 -20.82
C SER A 61 11.09 0.26 -21.06
N GLU A 62 11.88 0.07 -22.12
CA GLU A 62 13.00 0.96 -22.47
C GLU A 62 12.64 2.47 -22.51
N ASP A 63 11.39 2.81 -22.83
CA ASP A 63 10.84 4.17 -22.89
C ASP A 63 10.48 4.79 -21.51
N GLY A 64 10.50 4.03 -20.42
CA GLY A 64 10.14 4.52 -19.09
C GLY A 64 8.63 4.72 -18.86
N LEU A 65 8.28 5.40 -17.76
CA LEU A 65 6.91 5.86 -17.50
C LEU A 65 6.71 7.27 -18.06
N SER A 66 5.62 7.50 -18.80
CA SER A 66 5.20 8.85 -19.20
C SER A 66 4.56 9.63 -18.04
N ASP A 67 4.58 10.96 -18.06
CA ASP A 67 3.90 11.81 -17.07
C ASP A 67 2.41 11.44 -16.88
N GLU A 68 1.71 11.10 -17.97
CA GLU A 68 0.33 10.62 -17.92
C GLU A 68 0.20 9.31 -17.13
N GLN A 69 1.17 8.41 -17.29
CA GLN A 69 1.19 7.13 -16.58
C GLN A 69 1.46 7.32 -15.09
N VAL A 70 2.43 8.17 -14.75
CA VAL A 70 2.76 8.53 -13.36
C VAL A 70 1.54 9.17 -12.69
N ALA A 71 0.88 10.12 -13.36
CA ALA A 71 -0.34 10.76 -12.86
C ALA A 71 -1.48 9.74 -12.66
N GLN A 72 -1.66 8.81 -13.59
CA GLN A 72 -2.67 7.76 -13.46
C GLN A 72 -2.42 6.78 -12.32
N ILE A 73 -1.15 6.43 -12.07
CA ILE A 73 -0.76 5.57 -10.94
C ILE A 73 -1.01 6.33 -9.63
N GLN A 74 -0.57 7.57 -9.55
CA GLN A 74 -0.76 8.42 -8.38
C GLN A 74 -2.26 8.61 -8.07
N ASP A 75 -3.07 8.92 -9.09
CA ASP A 75 -4.52 9.08 -8.93
C ASP A 75 -5.21 7.79 -8.47
N ALA A 76 -4.78 6.63 -8.97
CA ALA A 76 -5.30 5.34 -8.50
C ALA A 76 -4.99 5.09 -7.01
N VAL A 77 -3.80 5.47 -6.55
CA VAL A 77 -3.41 5.36 -5.15
C VAL A 77 -4.21 6.33 -4.29
N ILE A 78 -4.35 7.60 -4.69
CA ILE A 78 -5.16 8.61 -3.96
C ILE A 78 -6.67 8.30 -4.02
N GLY A 79 -7.12 7.58 -5.04
CA GLY A 79 -8.51 7.15 -5.16
C GLY A 79 -8.87 5.99 -4.23
N GLU A 80 -7.93 5.06 -4.03
CA GLU A 80 -8.14 3.87 -3.19
C GLU A 80 -7.66 4.08 -1.74
N THR A 81 -6.79 5.06 -1.51
CA THR A 81 -6.24 5.43 -0.20
C THR A 81 -6.54 6.89 0.11
N GLU A 82 -6.55 7.27 1.38
CA GLU A 82 -6.69 8.68 1.79
C GLU A 82 -5.32 9.38 1.88
N LEU A 83 -4.29 8.84 1.20
CA LEU A 83 -2.94 9.41 1.22
C LEU A 83 -2.85 10.64 0.32
N LEU A 84 -2.02 11.59 0.76
CA LEU A 84 -1.65 12.74 -0.05
C LEU A 84 -0.60 12.36 -1.08
N ALA A 85 -0.60 13.05 -2.22
CA ALA A 85 0.38 12.88 -3.30
C ALA A 85 1.85 12.97 -2.82
N GLU A 86 2.11 13.75 -1.77
CA GLU A 86 3.43 13.91 -1.15
C GLU A 86 3.93 12.64 -0.44
N ASN A 87 3.03 11.77 0.00
CA ASN A 87 3.34 10.50 0.67
C ASN A 87 3.41 9.32 -0.31
N ILE A 88 3.27 9.61 -1.62
CA ILE A 88 3.25 8.61 -2.69
C ILE A 88 4.56 8.70 -3.45
N ARG A 89 5.33 7.62 -3.45
CA ARG A 89 6.59 7.50 -4.15
C ARG A 89 6.47 6.49 -5.28
N ILE A 90 6.63 6.95 -6.51
CA ILE A 90 6.63 6.10 -7.70
C ILE A 90 8.07 5.85 -8.11
N VAL A 91 8.43 4.58 -8.21
CA VAL A 91 9.76 4.10 -8.62
C VAL A 91 9.59 3.26 -9.86
N GLU A 92 10.25 3.66 -10.94
CA GLU A 92 10.30 2.84 -12.15
C GLU A 92 11.51 1.90 -12.13
N VAL A 93 11.31 0.66 -12.57
CA VAL A 93 12.36 -0.35 -12.72
C VAL A 93 12.36 -0.89 -14.14
N LYS A 94 13.55 -1.18 -14.68
CA LYS A 94 13.72 -1.77 -16.01
C LYS A 94 13.74 -3.29 -15.93
#